data_AF-A0A531KRP1-F1
#
_entry.id   AF-A0A531KRP1-F1
#
_cell.length_a   1.000
_cell.length_b   1.000
_cell.length_c   1.000
_cell.angle_alpha   90.00
_cell.angle_beta   90.00
_cell.angle_gamma   90.00
#
_symmetry.space_group_name_H-M   'P 1'
#
loop_
_entity.id
_entity.type
_entity.pdbx_description
1 polymer ?
#
loop_
_entity_poly.entity_id
_entity_poly.type
_entity_poly.pdbx_seq_one_letter_code
_entity_poly.pdbx_strand_id
1 'polypeptide(L)'
;MSEAIAFASLLLTSSPHATERAVMNICANGTDNFASGTESSRDAALAQGFTINGLVLGQDAKLSQYCRSSVIGGRGAFAMD
;
A
#
# COMPACT_ATOMS: atom_id res chain seq x y z
N MET A 1 4.48 2.26 -7.14
CA MET A 1 3.83 1.69 -5.93
C MET A 1 4.84 1.10 -4.97
N SER A 2 5.71 0.17 -5.39
CA SER A 2 6.74 -0.44 -4.52
C SER A 2 7.61 0.60 -3.80
N GLU A 3 8.18 1.55 -4.53
CA GLU A 3 8.95 2.66 -3.95
C GLU A 3 8.12 3.57 -3.03
N ALA A 4 6.86 3.81 -3.37
CA ALA A 4 5.96 4.63 -2.54
C ALA A 4 5.69 3.97 -1.18
N ILE A 5 5.48 2.64 -1.16
CA ILE A 5 5.32 1.86 0.08
C ILE A 5 6.63 1.88 0.89
N ALA A 6 7.77 1.70 0.23
CA ALA A 6 9.06 1.74 0.90
C ALA A 6 9.32 3.11 1.55
N PHE A 7 9.06 4.19 0.81
CA PHE A 7 9.21 5.55 1.31
C PHE A 7 8.22 5.87 2.44
N ALA A 8 6.95 5.48 2.30
CA ALA A 8 5.94 5.65 3.36
C ALA A 8 6.31 4.87 4.62
N SER A 9 6.93 3.70 4.49
CA SER A 9 7.43 2.92 5.63
C SER A 9 8.53 3.67 6.39
N LEU A 10 9.45 4.34 5.67
CA LEU A 10 10.47 5.20 6.30
C LEU A 10 9.83 6.37 7.05
N LEU A 11 8.82 7.01 6.46
CA LEU A 11 8.12 8.11 7.12
C LEU A 11 7.40 7.64 8.41
N LEU A 12 6.67 6.52 8.34
CA LEU A 12 5.94 5.99 9.49
C LEU A 12 6.87 5.52 10.61
N THR A 13 8.01 4.88 10.28
CA THR A 13 9.01 4.47 11.28
C THR A 13 9.75 5.65 11.89
N SER A 14 9.95 6.74 11.14
CA SER A 14 10.61 7.96 11.64
C SER A 14 9.69 8.88 12.45
N SER A 15 8.38 8.59 12.49
CA SER A 15 7.40 9.41 13.21
C SER A 15 7.69 9.41 14.72
N PRO A 16 7.76 10.58 15.38
CA PRO A 16 7.94 10.67 16.82
C PRO A 16 6.64 10.41 17.61
N HIS A 17 5.52 10.17 16.93
CA HIS A 17 4.21 10.04 17.56
C HIS A 17 3.84 8.56 17.77
N ALA A 18 3.55 8.21 19.02
CA ALA A 18 2.97 6.91 19.34
C ALA A 18 1.58 6.77 18.70
N THR A 19 1.31 5.62 18.08
CA THR A 19 0.02 5.31 17.48
C THR A 19 -0.33 3.85 17.70
N GLU A 20 -1.62 3.56 17.85
CA GLU A 20 -2.14 2.19 17.86
C GLU A 20 -2.29 1.61 16.45
N ARG A 21 -2.27 2.48 15.42
CA ARG A 21 -2.41 2.09 14.02
C ARG A 21 -1.70 3.06 13.08
N ALA A 22 -0.80 2.52 12.28
CA ALA A 22 -0.13 3.25 11.20
C ALA A 22 -0.69 2.79 9.85
N VAL A 23 -1.10 3.75 9.02
CA VAL A 23 -1.89 3.50 7.80
C VAL A 23 -1.27 4.23 6.61
N MET A 24 -1.15 3.53 5.49
CA MET A 24 -0.78 4.07 4.18
C MET A 24 -1.99 4.00 3.25
N ASN A 25 -2.33 5.11 2.59
CA ASN A 25 -3.30 5.12 1.50
C ASN A 25 -2.55 5.26 0.18
N ILE A 26 -2.62 4.24 -0.68
CA ILE A 26 -1.97 4.25 -1.99
C ILE A 26 -3.02 4.63 -3.04
N CYS A 27 -2.93 5.86 -3.53
CA CYS A 27 -3.75 6.35 -4.64
C CYS A 27 -3.07 6.05 -5.98
N ALA A 28 -3.76 5.42 -6.92
CA ALA A 28 -3.16 5.02 -8.18
C ALA A 28 -4.13 4.97 -9.37
N ASN A 29 -3.64 5.31 -10.56
CA ASN A 29 -4.30 5.16 -11.86
C ASN A 29 -3.60 4.16 -12.79
N GLY A 30 -2.66 3.36 -12.25
CA GLY A 30 -1.92 2.32 -12.97
C GLY A 30 -1.22 1.37 -12.00
N THR A 31 -0.61 0.31 -12.53
CA THR A 31 0.16 -0.68 -11.74
C THR A 31 1.53 -0.14 -11.34
N ASP A 32 2.33 -0.95 -10.65
CA ASP A 32 3.69 -0.57 -10.29
C ASP A 32 4.58 -0.25 -11.51
N ASN A 33 5.51 0.67 -11.33
CA ASN A 33 6.44 1.12 -12.37
C ASN A 33 7.62 0.17 -12.56
N PHE A 34 7.80 -0.80 -11.65
CA PHE A 34 8.94 -1.72 -11.64
C PHE A 34 8.51 -3.14 -11.93
N ALA A 35 9.33 -3.85 -12.71
CA ALA A 35 9.07 -5.23 -13.10
C ALA A 35 9.06 -6.22 -11.92
N SER A 36 9.68 -5.87 -10.79
CA SER A 36 9.71 -6.68 -9.57
C SER A 36 8.36 -6.74 -8.84
N GLY A 37 7.40 -5.88 -9.19
CA GLY A 37 6.10 -5.83 -8.53
C GLY A 37 6.13 -5.13 -7.17
N THR A 38 4.98 -5.15 -6.50
CA THR A 38 4.71 -4.41 -5.25
C THR A 38 4.80 -5.32 -4.01
N GLU A 39 4.75 -6.63 -4.22
CA GLU A 39 4.55 -7.65 -3.18
C GLU A 39 5.64 -7.60 -2.11
N SER A 40 6.92 -7.52 -2.49
CA SER A 40 8.02 -7.47 -1.52
C SER A 40 7.95 -6.24 -0.60
N SER A 41 7.65 -5.07 -1.16
CA SER A 41 7.52 -3.83 -0.38
C SER A 41 6.27 -3.86 0.51
N ARG A 42 5.15 -4.39 -0.01
CA ARG A 42 3.94 -4.63 0.75
C ARG A 42 4.24 -5.52 1.94
N ASP A 43 4.80 -6.71 1.71
CA ASP A 43 5.02 -7.71 2.75
C ASP A 43 5.96 -7.19 3.85
N ALA A 44 7.00 -6.44 3.47
CA ALA A 44 7.90 -5.77 4.41
C ALA A 44 7.20 -4.70 5.27
N ALA A 45 6.25 -3.96 4.70
CA ALA A 45 5.44 -2.98 5.45
C ALA A 45 4.41 -3.68 6.37
N LEU A 46 3.78 -4.77 5.91
CA LEU A 46 2.85 -5.54 6.72
C LEU A 46 3.55 -6.21 7.92
N ALA A 47 4.78 -6.70 7.73
CA ALA A 47 5.59 -7.26 8.81
C ALA A 47 5.90 -6.24 9.93
N GLN A 48 5.85 -4.94 9.62
CA GLN A 48 5.98 -3.86 10.61
C GLN A 48 4.65 -3.48 11.28
N GLY A 49 3.55 -4.17 10.95
CA GLY A 49 2.22 -3.92 11.50
C GLY A 49 1.46 -2.78 10.81
N PHE A 50 1.96 -2.27 9.69
CA PHE A 50 1.28 -1.21 8.94
C PHE A 50 0.06 -1.74 8.19
N THR A 51 -0.94 -0.88 8.00
CA THR A 51 -2.07 -1.15 7.11
C THR A 51 -1.89 -0.40 5.80
N ILE A 52 -2.12 -1.06 4.67
CA ILE A 52 -2.07 -0.47 3.33
C ILE A 52 -3.45 -0.56 2.70
N ASN A 53 -4.04 0.59 2.39
CA ASN A 53 -5.28 0.70 1.62
C ASN A 53 -4.97 1.07 0.17
N GLY A 54 -5.85 0.65 -0.75
CA GLY A 54 -5.77 0.97 -2.17
C GLY A 54 -6.91 1.88 -2.60
N LEU A 55 -6.59 3.02 -3.21
CA LEU A 55 -7.55 3.95 -3.78
C LEU A 55 -7.30 4.02 -5.30
N VAL A 56 -8.16 3.37 -6.06
CA VAL A 56 -8.09 3.36 -7.52
C VAL A 56 -8.69 4.65 -8.04
N LEU A 57 -7.95 5.33 -8.90
CA LEU A 57 -8.36 6.57 -9.54
C LEU A 57 -8.96 6.24 -10.91
N GLY A 58 -10.29 6.33 -11.00
CA GLY A 58 -11.05 5.97 -12.19
C GLY A 58 -11.62 4.56 -12.12
N GLN A 59 -12.38 4.19 -13.13
CA GLN A 59 -13.11 2.92 -13.17
C GLN A 59 -12.30 1.88 -13.97
N ASP A 60 -11.26 1.32 -13.33
CA ASP A 60 -10.43 0.25 -13.89
C ASP A 60 -10.51 -1.02 -13.03
N ALA A 61 -11.27 -2.00 -13.52
CA ALA A 61 -11.45 -3.28 -12.84
C ALA A 61 -10.14 -4.10 -12.71
N LYS A 62 -9.23 -3.99 -13.68
CA LYS A 62 -7.94 -4.72 -13.63
C LYS A 62 -7.04 -4.10 -12.57
N LEU A 63 -6.98 -2.78 -12.51
CA LEU A 63 -6.24 -2.08 -11.48
C LEU A 63 -6.84 -2.35 -10.09
N SER A 64 -8.17 -2.40 -9.99
CA SER A 64 -8.85 -2.76 -8.75
C SER A 64 -8.53 -4.18 -8.29
N GLN A 65 -8.46 -5.13 -9.22
CA GLN A 65 -8.01 -6.49 -8.93
C GLN A 65 -6.53 -6.50 -8.51
N TYR A 66 -5.68 -5.77 -9.20
CA TYR A 66 -4.26 -5.62 -8.86
C TYR A 66 -4.05 -5.04 -7.46
N CYS A 67 -4.79 -4.00 -7.09
CA CYS A 67 -4.74 -3.44 -5.74
C CYS A 67 -5.10 -4.50 -4.68
N ARG A 68 -6.16 -5.27 -4.92
CA ARG A 68 -6.62 -6.33 -4.01
C ARG A 68 -5.61 -7.48 -3.89
N SER A 69 -4.91 -7.85 -4.97
CA SER A 69 -3.97 -8.98 -4.96
C SER A 69 -2.55 -8.62 -4.51
N SER A 70 -2.10 -7.41 -4.83
CA SER A 70 -0.67 -7.06 -4.84
C SER A 70 -0.30 -5.83 -4.01
N VAL A 71 -1.28 -5.03 -3.57
CA VAL A 71 -1.02 -3.73 -2.89
C VAL A 71 -1.54 -3.69 -1.46
N ILE A 72 -2.81 -4.04 -1.24
CA ILE A 72 -3.43 -3.86 0.07
C ILE A 72 -3.02 -4.95 1.07
N GLY A 73 -3.14 -4.65 2.36
CA GLY A 73 -2.98 -5.64 3.42
C GLY A 73 -2.91 -5.03 4.82
N GLY A 74 -2.95 -5.90 5.83
CA GLY A 74 -2.97 -5.49 7.24
C GLY A 74 -4.38 -5.34 7.80
N ARG A 75 -4.46 -5.05 9.10
CA ARG A 75 -5.74 -5.06 9.83
C ARG A 75 -6.70 -4.00 9.32
N GLY A 76 -7.83 -4.43 8.74
CA GLY A 76 -8.87 -3.55 8.22
C GLY A 76 -8.48 -2.83 6.93
N ALA A 77 -7.59 -3.43 6.14
CA ALA A 77 -7.24 -2.93 4.81
C ALA A 77 -8.42 -3.03 3.83
N PHE A 78 -8.53 -2.08 2.92
CA PHE A 78 -9.55 -2.09 1.88
C PHE A 78 -9.01 -1.58 0.54
N ALA A 79 -9.71 -1.93 -0.53
CA ALA A 79 -9.55 -1.34 -1.85
C ALA A 79 -10.87 -0.70 -2.30
N MET A 80 -10.80 0.51 -2.85
CA MET A 80 -11.94 1.28 -3.35
C MET A 80 -11.65 1.79 -4.77
N ASP A 81 -12.69 1.87 -5.59
CA ASP A 81 -12.69 2.26 -7.01
C ASP A 81 -13.80 3.25 -7.35
#